data_AF-A0A7K8AV13-F1
#
_entry.id   AF-A0A7K8AV13-F1
#
_cell.length_a   1.000
_cell.length_b   1.000
_cell.length_c   1.000
_cell.angle_alpha   90.00
_cell.angle_beta   90.00
_cell.angle_gamma   90.00
#
_symmetry.space_group_name_H-M   'P 1'
#
loop_
_entity.id
_entity.type
_entity.pdbx_description
1 polymer ?
#
loop_
_entity_poly.entity_id
_entity_poly.type
_entity_poly.pdbx_seq_one_letter_code
_entity_poly.pdbx_strand_id
1 'polypeptide(L)' 'RLEITNSSKGSWGHWSPSCPHPWGVYGICTHLQPPQDGDDDTALNDVRLYCCS' A
#
# COMPACT_ATOMS: atom_id res chain seq x y z
N ARG A 1 4.51 -19.79 -7.32
CA ARG A 1 4.33 -18.43 -6.76
C ARG A 1 4.87 -18.47 -5.35
N LEU A 2 6.07 -17.95 -5.13
CA LEU A 2 6.71 -17.94 -3.81
C LEU A 2 6.31 -16.63 -3.14
N GLU A 3 5.39 -16.70 -2.19
CA GLU A 3 5.10 -15.57 -1.32
C GLU A 3 6.14 -15.57 -0.20
N ILE A 4 6.70 -14.41 0.13
CA ILE A 4 7.72 -14.29 1.18
C ILE A 4 7.04 -14.60 2.52
N THR A 5 7.23 -15.81 3.04
CA THR A 5 6.60 -16.29 4.28
C THR A 5 7.47 -16.08 5.52
N ASN A 6 8.72 -15.65 5.36
CA ASN A 6 9.63 -15.45 6.49
C ASN A 6 10.42 -14.15 6.30
N SER A 7 9.72 -13.04 6.53
CA SER A 7 10.38 -11.86 7.06
C SER A 7 10.06 -11.82 8.55
N SER A 8 10.98 -11.33 9.39
CA SER A 8 10.70 -11.04 10.81
C SER A 8 9.63 -9.95 10.99
N LYS A 9 9.10 -9.40 9.89
CA LYS A 9 8.00 -8.45 9.82
C LYS A 9 6.72 -9.23 9.49
N GLY A 10 5.61 -8.84 10.11
CA GLY A 10 4.36 -9.61 10.14
C GLY A 10 3.79 -10.02 8.77
N SER A 11 2.73 -10.81 8.80
CA SER A 11 2.05 -11.29 7.59
C SER A 11 1.40 -10.13 6.82
N TRP A 12 1.46 -10.19 5.49
CA TRP A 12 0.71 -9.29 4.63
C TRP A 12 -0.80 -9.52 4.76
N GLY A 13 -1.58 -8.45 4.60
CA GLY A 13 -3.04 -8.53 4.48
C GLY A 13 -3.50 -9.04 3.11
N HIS A 14 -4.81 -9.12 2.93
CA HIS A 14 -5.40 -9.45 1.64
C HIS A 14 -5.25 -8.28 0.65
N TRP A 15 -5.01 -8.61 -0.63
CA TRP A 15 -5.04 -7.63 -1.71
C TRP A 15 -6.44 -7.07 -1.92
N SER A 16 -6.54 -5.79 -2.29
CA SER A 16 -7.79 -5.20 -2.76
C SER A 16 -8.18 -5.74 -4.15
N PRO A 17 -9.47 -5.66 -4.53
CA PRO A 17 -9.90 -5.95 -5.88
C PRO A 17 -9.22 -5.03 -6.90
N SER A 18 -8.95 -5.55 -8.10
CA SER A 18 -8.48 -4.75 -9.23
C SER A 18 -9.52 -3.72 -9.66
N CYS A 19 -9.08 -2.66 -10.37
CA CYS A 19 -10.01 -1.78 -11.08
C CYS A 19 -10.91 -2.60 -12.02
N PRO A 20 -12.23 -2.29 -12.10
CA PRO A 20 -13.13 -2.98 -13.02
C PRO A 20 -12.66 -2.81 -14.47
N HIS A 21 -12.73 -3.85 -15.30
CA HIS A 21 -12.42 -3.69 -16.73
C HIS A 21 -13.47 -2.77 -17.40
N PRO A 22 -13.09 -1.81 -18.28
CA PRO A 22 -11.74 -1.53 -18.82
C PRO A 22 -10.93 -0.46 -18.07
N TRP A 23 -11.30 -0.14 -16.83
CA TRP A 23 -10.81 1.02 -16.09
C TRP A 23 -9.36 0.87 -15.64
N GLY A 24 -8.66 1.99 -15.61
CA GLY A 24 -7.29 2.11 -15.11
C GLY A 24 -7.22 2.90 -13.79
N VAL A 25 -6.10 2.76 -13.08
CA VAL A 25 -5.79 3.64 -11.95
C VAL A 25 -5.37 5.00 -12.50
N TYR A 26 -6.00 6.07 -12.03
CA TYR A 26 -5.66 7.44 -12.43
C TYR A 26 -5.14 8.31 -11.28
N GLY A 27 -5.29 7.84 -10.03
CA GLY A 27 -4.92 8.61 -8.86
C GLY A 27 -4.56 7.73 -7.68
N ILE A 28 -3.76 8.30 -6.79
CA ILE A 28 -3.35 7.69 -5.53
C ILE A 28 -3.52 8.71 -4.40
N CYS A 29 -4.01 8.26 -3.24
CA CYS A 29 -3.90 8.99 -1.98
C CYS A 29 -3.10 8.14 -1.00
N THR A 30 -2.03 8.71 -0.44
CA THR A 30 -1.16 8.04 0.52
C THR A 30 -1.46 8.53 1.94
N HIS A 31 -1.38 7.63 2.91
CA HIS A 31 -1.33 7.99 4.32
C HIS A 31 0.11 7.80 4.81
N LEU A 32 0.78 8.91 5.08
CA LEU A 32 2.18 8.93 5.47
C LEU A 32 2.30 9.15 6.97
N GLN A 33 3.20 8.42 7.62
CA GLN A 33 3.66 8.75 8.96
C GLN A 33 4.57 9.99 8.87
N PRO A 34 4.25 11.11 9.55
CA PRO A 34 5.18 12.23 9.62
C PRO A 34 6.48 11.80 10.32
N PRO A 35 7.62 12.43 9.99
CA PRO A 35 8.88 12.21 10.70
C PRO A 35 8.67 12.40 12.21
N GLN A 36 9.23 11.49 13.01
CA GLN A 36 9.31 11.64 14.46
C GLN A 36 10.73 12.07 14.84
N ASP A 37 10.86 12.92 15.86
CA ASP A 37 12.15 13.49 16.23
C ASP A 37 13.13 12.40 16.68
N GLY A 38 14.24 12.26 15.95
CA GLY A 38 15.37 11.41 16.32
C GLY A 38 15.37 9.98 15.76
N ASP A 39 14.28 9.52 15.13
CA ASP A 39 14.14 8.16 14.58
C ASP A 39 13.68 8.17 13.10
N ASP A 40 14.18 7.21 12.31
CA ASP A 40 13.76 6.98 10.91
C ASP A 40 12.40 6.25 10.85
N ASP A 41 11.34 6.86 11.39
CA ASP A 41 9.98 6.30 11.42
C ASP A 41 9.11 6.72 10.22
N THR A 42 9.74 7.19 9.14
CA THR A 42 8.99 7.59 7.93
C THR A 42 8.52 6.34 7.19
N ALA A 43 7.20 6.09 7.23
CA ALA A 43 6.58 4.94 6.59
C ALA A 43 5.30 5.32 5.83
N LEU A 44 5.10 4.69 4.67
CA LEU A 44 3.80 4.67 4.01
C LEU A 44 2.90 3.67 4.75
N ASN A 45 1.91 4.17 5.47
CA ASN A 45 1.01 3.36 6.28
C ASN A 45 -0.14 2.78 5.46
N ASP A 46 -0.64 3.53 4.47
CA ASP A 46 -1.77 3.12 3.65
C ASP A 46 -1.77 3.80 2.28
N VAL A 47 -2.46 3.18 1.32
CA VAL A 47 -2.70 3.73 -0.01
C VAL A 47 -4.13 3.47 -0.48
N ARG A 48 -4.79 4.51 -0.98
CA ARG A 48 -6.06 4.41 -1.71
C ARG A 48 -5.81 4.66 -3.20
N LEU A 49 -6.23 3.72 -4.03
CA LEU A 49 -6.20 3.85 -5.48
C LEU A 49 -7.57 4.32 -5.99
N TYR A 50 -7.56 5.21 -6.99
CA TYR A 50 -8.76 5.65 -7.68
C TYR A 50 -8.77 5.11 -9.11
N CYS A 51 -9.89 4.50 -9.50
CA CYS A 51 -10.10 3.92 -10.82
C CYS A 51 -11.03 4.79 -11.68
N CYS A 52 -10.75 4.93 -12.97
CA CYS A 52 -11.63 5.58 -13.94
C CYS A 52 -11.65 4.84 -15.27
N SER A 53 -12.73 5.02 -16.02
CA SER A 53 -12.90 4.52 -17.39
C SER A 53 -11.87 5.04 -18.36
#